data_AF-J9G1G0-F1
#
_entry.id   AF-J9G1G0-F1
#
_cell.length_a   1.000
_cell.length_b   1.000
_cell.length_c   1.000
_cell.angle_alpha   90.00
_cell.angle_beta   90.00
_cell.angle_gamma   90.00
#
_symmetry.space_group_name_H-M   'P 1'
#
loop_
_entity.id
_entity.type
_entity.pdbx_description
1 polymer ?
#
loop_
_entity_poly.entity_id
_entity_poly.type
_entity_poly.pdbx_seq_one_letter_code
_entity_poly.pdbx_strand_id
1 'polypeptide(L)'
;MLPATASEREDTPMNGNTRVDVFAGVDFNYRDQFHNKIYELLVNVTPGVKWYMGHRWQLAAQALVPVVNDYGDRYKKIRLNMAVLSKEWDWNRRFFVKASTGLFSMERYGLDVKALWTANDWLALDAQVGWTGFCSMAVDWDCSKLEQLAAVGGARVYLNRVNTEFRLRGGRFMYSDLAVQGEAMRHFRHCTVGVYAQYSDYGQENYGFKVVMMIPPYKRSARKVRFRPASNFRLTYNQNGDPYSAKMYNTDPEENEREGWFDRSRLDWGANRMQPDFRMKEGGKR
;
A
#
# COMPACT_ATOMS: atom_id res chain seq x y z
N MET A 1 -8.60 -16.73 -42.14
CA MET A 1 -9.04 -15.93 -40.97
C MET A 1 -7.89 -15.03 -40.58
N LEU A 2 -7.99 -13.76 -40.96
CA LEU A 2 -6.95 -12.75 -40.77
C LEU A 2 -6.91 -12.31 -39.29
N PRO A 3 -5.72 -12.08 -38.71
CA PRO A 3 -5.60 -11.60 -37.34
C PRO A 3 -6.06 -10.14 -37.25
N ALA A 4 -6.89 -9.84 -36.25
CA ALA A 4 -7.38 -8.50 -35.97
C ALA A 4 -6.20 -7.53 -35.78
N THR A 5 -6.18 -6.51 -36.62
CA THR A 5 -5.24 -5.39 -36.65
C THR A 5 -5.27 -4.62 -35.35
N ALA A 6 -4.08 -4.34 -34.83
CA ALA A 6 -3.83 -3.44 -33.72
C ALA A 6 -4.15 -1.99 -34.12
N SER A 7 -5.41 -1.55 -33.98
CA SER A 7 -5.77 -0.14 -34.20
C SER A 7 -6.97 0.37 -33.36
N GLU A 8 -7.14 -0.12 -32.14
CA GLU A 8 -8.08 0.47 -31.14
C GLU A 8 -7.41 0.62 -29.77
N ARG A 9 -6.30 1.36 -29.74
CA ARG A 9 -5.74 1.96 -28.52
C ARG A 9 -5.49 3.44 -28.78
N GLU A 10 -6.57 4.16 -28.97
CA GLU A 10 -6.56 5.62 -28.94
C GLU A 10 -7.47 6.11 -27.79
N ASP A 11 -7.13 5.68 -26.57
CA ASP A 11 -7.39 6.52 -25.40
C ASP A 11 -6.21 7.51 -25.34
N THR A 12 -6.38 8.62 -26.06
CA THR A 12 -5.53 9.80 -25.93
C THR A 12 -5.39 10.11 -24.44
N PRO A 13 -4.17 10.26 -23.88
CA PRO A 13 -4.02 10.61 -22.48
C PRO A 13 -4.67 11.98 -22.28
N MET A 14 -5.79 12.02 -21.57
CA MET A 14 -6.41 13.25 -21.10
C MET A 14 -5.33 14.06 -20.36
N ASN A 15 -4.79 15.05 -21.05
CA ASN A 15 -3.74 15.95 -20.60
C ASN A 15 -4.12 16.56 -19.23
N GLY A 16 -3.26 16.40 -18.22
CA GLY A 16 -3.21 17.28 -17.04
C GLY A 16 -4.40 17.27 -16.07
N ASN A 17 -5.30 16.28 -16.10
CA ASN A 17 -6.52 16.39 -15.30
C ASN A 17 -6.27 16.08 -13.81
N THR A 18 -6.06 17.16 -13.07
CA THR A 18 -5.99 17.17 -11.61
C THR A 18 -7.27 16.55 -11.03
N ARG A 19 -7.17 15.56 -10.16
CA ARG A 19 -8.31 14.82 -9.59
C ARG A 19 -8.22 14.72 -8.08
N VAL A 20 -9.35 14.84 -7.39
CA VAL A 20 -9.47 14.67 -5.94
C VAL A 20 -10.39 13.49 -5.64
N ASP A 21 -9.88 12.53 -4.89
CA ASP A 21 -10.64 11.40 -4.35
C ASP A 21 -10.79 11.60 -2.84
N VAL A 22 -12.03 11.73 -2.37
CA VAL A 22 -12.38 11.65 -0.95
C VAL A 22 -12.91 10.24 -0.70
N PHE A 23 -12.34 9.57 0.29
CA PHE A 23 -12.69 8.19 0.61
C PHE A 23 -12.79 7.92 2.10
N ALA A 24 -13.51 6.85 2.45
CA ALA A 24 -13.61 6.38 3.81
C ALA A 24 -13.51 4.85 3.83
N GLY A 25 -12.71 4.31 4.74
CA GLY A 25 -12.58 2.87 4.97
C GLY A 25 -12.81 2.53 6.43
N VAL A 26 -12.63 1.25 6.74
CA VAL A 26 -12.60 0.71 8.10
C VAL A 26 -11.29 -0.03 8.27
N ASP A 27 -10.58 0.29 9.35
CA ASP A 27 -9.41 -0.42 9.84
C ASP A 27 -9.84 -1.30 11.01
N PHE A 28 -9.67 -2.60 10.85
CA PHE A 28 -10.09 -3.63 11.80
C PHE A 28 -8.85 -4.37 12.29
N ASN A 29 -8.58 -4.25 13.59
CA ASN A 29 -7.51 -4.95 14.26
C ASN A 29 -8.11 -5.82 15.35
N TYR A 30 -7.68 -7.07 15.40
CA TYR A 30 -8.03 -8.00 16.46
C TYR A 30 -6.77 -8.68 16.97
N ARG A 31 -6.78 -9.04 18.26
CA ARG A 31 -5.66 -9.70 18.89
C ARG A 31 -6.14 -10.61 20.01
N ASP A 32 -5.51 -11.77 20.09
CA ASP A 32 -5.70 -12.76 21.14
C ASP A 32 -4.35 -12.95 21.85
N GLN A 33 -4.13 -12.18 22.92
CA GLN A 33 -2.85 -12.18 23.67
C GLN A 33 -3.03 -12.32 25.18
N PHE A 34 -4.25 -12.21 25.72
CA PHE A 34 -4.49 -12.19 27.16
C PHE A 34 -5.49 -13.25 27.60
N HIS A 35 -5.13 -13.99 28.65
CA HIS A 35 -5.93 -15.09 29.22
C HIS A 35 -7.34 -14.68 29.74
N ASN A 36 -7.59 -13.39 29.96
CA ASN A 36 -8.83 -12.89 30.59
C ASN A 36 -9.90 -12.39 29.60
N LYS A 37 -9.60 -12.29 28.30
CA LYS A 37 -10.58 -11.91 27.26
C LYS A 37 -10.30 -12.68 25.97
N ILE A 38 -11.34 -13.27 25.39
CA ILE A 38 -11.23 -14.13 24.20
C ILE A 38 -10.75 -13.34 22.96
N TYR A 39 -11.12 -12.06 22.83
CA TYR A 39 -10.60 -11.16 21.77
C TYR A 39 -10.55 -9.70 22.23
N GLU A 40 -9.47 -8.98 21.91
CA GLU A 40 -9.43 -7.51 21.92
C GLU A 40 -9.75 -6.99 20.51
N LEU A 41 -10.66 -6.01 20.39
CA LEU A 41 -11.06 -5.43 19.12
C LEU A 41 -10.72 -3.93 19.05
N LEU A 42 -10.22 -3.49 17.90
CA LEU A 42 -10.02 -2.10 17.56
C LEU A 42 -10.58 -1.85 16.15
N VAL A 43 -11.60 -1.00 16.09
CA VAL A 43 -12.26 -0.59 14.86
C VAL A 43 -12.11 0.91 14.69
N ASN A 44 -11.38 1.32 13.66
CA ASN A 44 -11.21 2.72 13.28
C ASN A 44 -11.90 3.00 11.93
N VAL A 45 -12.58 4.12 11.82
CA VAL A 45 -12.98 4.67 10.52
C VAL A 45 -11.83 5.50 9.98
N THR A 46 -11.55 5.35 8.69
CA THR A 46 -10.36 5.93 8.05
C THR A 46 -10.73 6.91 6.94
N PRO A 47 -11.29 8.09 7.26
CA PRO A 47 -11.54 9.11 6.25
C PRO A 47 -10.21 9.62 5.69
N GLY A 48 -10.14 9.73 4.37
CA GLY A 48 -8.95 10.15 3.66
C GLY A 48 -9.25 10.91 2.38
N VAL A 49 -8.24 11.64 1.92
CA VAL A 49 -8.26 12.40 0.67
C VAL A 49 -6.99 12.13 -0.11
N LYS A 50 -7.12 11.96 -1.42
CA LYS A 50 -6.02 11.87 -2.38
C LYS A 50 -6.22 12.90 -3.46
N TRP A 51 -5.25 13.77 -3.61
CA TRP A 51 -5.19 14.76 -4.66
C TRP A 51 -4.09 14.38 -5.65
N TYR A 52 -4.52 13.91 -6.82
CA TYR A 52 -3.67 13.68 -7.97
C TYR A 52 -3.49 15.00 -8.71
N MET A 53 -2.29 15.55 -8.60
CA MET A 53 -1.88 16.77 -9.29
C MET A 53 -1.24 16.41 -10.63
N GLY A 54 -1.20 17.37 -11.54
CA GLY A 54 -0.50 17.19 -12.82
C GLY A 54 0.98 16.83 -12.62
N HIS A 55 1.62 16.32 -13.68
CA HIS A 55 3.04 15.96 -13.65
C HIS A 55 3.42 14.90 -12.59
N ARG A 56 2.50 13.98 -12.28
CA ARG A 56 2.71 12.82 -11.37
C ARG A 56 3.00 13.21 -9.93
N TRP A 57 2.48 14.36 -9.50
CA TRP A 57 2.44 14.72 -8.09
C TRP A 57 1.18 14.15 -7.44
N GLN A 58 1.29 13.64 -6.22
CA GLN A 58 0.16 13.17 -5.44
C GLN A 58 0.30 13.64 -3.99
N LEU A 59 -0.75 14.28 -3.47
CA LEU A 59 -0.89 14.56 -2.06
C LEU A 59 -1.93 13.61 -1.47
N ALA A 60 -1.63 12.94 -0.37
CA ALA A 60 -2.54 12.03 0.30
C ALA A 60 -2.58 12.32 1.79
N ALA A 61 -3.76 12.36 2.39
CA ALA A 61 -3.93 12.49 3.83
C ALA A 61 -5.03 11.53 4.32
N GLN A 62 -4.85 10.98 5.52
CA GLN A 62 -5.84 10.10 6.14
C GLN A 62 -5.81 10.28 7.66
N ALA A 63 -6.99 10.27 8.28
CA ALA A 63 -7.14 10.25 9.73
C ALA A 63 -7.66 8.89 10.21
N LEU A 64 -7.38 8.56 11.47
CA LEU A 64 -7.97 7.43 12.19
C LEU A 64 -8.97 7.99 13.22
N VAL A 65 -10.23 7.61 13.05
CA VAL A 65 -11.31 7.94 13.98
C VAL A 65 -11.73 6.65 14.70
N PRO A 66 -11.37 6.45 15.98
CA PRO A 66 -11.73 5.25 16.71
C PRO A 66 -13.25 5.19 16.95
N VAL A 67 -13.86 4.03 16.66
CA VAL A 67 -15.30 3.77 16.91
C VAL A 67 -15.47 2.74 18.02
N VAL A 68 -14.70 1.65 17.95
CA VAL A 68 -14.62 0.63 19.00
C VAL A 68 -13.15 0.49 19.38
N ASN A 69 -12.84 0.57 20.67
CA ASN A 69 -11.47 0.51 21.14
C ASN A 69 -11.36 -0.20 22.49
N ASP A 70 -10.98 -1.47 22.42
CA ASP A 70 -10.62 -2.28 23.59
C ASP A 70 -9.10 -2.33 23.84
N TYR A 71 -8.29 -1.70 22.98
CA TYR A 71 -6.82 -1.72 23.02
C TYR A 71 -6.21 -0.71 24.02
N GLY A 72 -7.01 0.23 24.55
CA GLY A 72 -6.60 1.16 25.62
C GLY A 72 -6.65 2.65 25.28
N ASP A 73 -6.31 3.51 26.25
CA ASP A 73 -6.56 4.96 26.18
C ASP A 73 -5.82 5.70 25.07
N ARG A 74 -4.64 5.21 24.65
CA ARG A 74 -3.87 5.76 23.52
C ARG A 74 -4.69 5.76 22.22
N TYR A 75 -5.61 4.80 22.07
CA TYR A 75 -6.37 4.64 20.85
C TYR A 75 -7.70 5.42 20.84
N LYS A 76 -8.04 6.17 21.90
CA LYS A 76 -9.33 6.89 22.04
C LYS A 76 -9.40 8.23 21.30
N LYS A 77 -8.27 8.81 20.89
CA LYS A 77 -8.23 10.13 20.22
C LYS A 77 -8.28 9.99 18.69
N ILE A 78 -8.83 11.01 18.04
CA ILE A 78 -8.69 11.20 16.58
C ILE A 78 -7.23 11.51 16.29
N ARG A 79 -6.64 10.81 15.30
CA ARG A 79 -5.21 10.92 14.98
C ARG A 79 -5.04 11.06 13.48
N LEU A 80 -4.02 11.80 13.07
CA LEU A 80 -3.58 11.79 11.68
C LEU A 80 -2.82 10.48 11.43
N ASN A 81 -3.32 9.64 10.54
CA ASN A 81 -2.61 8.41 10.15
C ASN A 81 -1.39 8.74 9.30
N MET A 82 -1.60 9.64 8.33
CA MET A 82 -0.59 10.04 7.37
C MET A 82 -0.98 11.32 6.65
N ALA A 83 0.04 12.05 6.21
CA ALA A 83 -0.04 13.20 5.32
C ALA A 83 1.24 13.20 4.47
N VAL A 84 1.11 12.75 3.21
CA VAL A 84 2.23 12.44 2.33
C VAL A 84 2.12 13.20 1.03
N LEU A 85 3.21 13.87 0.65
CA LEU A 85 3.44 14.37 -0.69
C LEU A 85 4.37 13.39 -1.41
N SER A 86 3.96 12.93 -2.60
CA SER A 86 4.75 12.00 -3.39
C SER A 86 4.84 12.43 -4.86
N LYS A 87 5.94 12.02 -5.49
CA LYS A 87 6.20 12.24 -6.91
C LYS A 87 6.70 10.95 -7.54
N GLU A 88 6.11 10.60 -8.68
CA GLU A 88 6.48 9.41 -9.44
C GLU A 88 7.23 9.78 -10.72
N TRP A 89 8.19 8.95 -11.08
CA TRP A 89 8.93 8.97 -12.33
C TRP A 89 8.95 7.58 -12.94
N ASP A 90 8.86 7.53 -14.26
CA ASP A 90 8.98 6.31 -15.05
C ASP A 90 9.94 6.57 -16.21
N TRP A 91 10.87 5.65 -16.42
CA TRP A 91 11.82 5.63 -17.53
C TRP A 91 11.58 4.38 -18.38
N ASN A 92 11.23 4.58 -19.65
CA ASN A 92 10.96 3.53 -20.65
C ASN A 92 10.01 2.43 -20.16
N ARG A 93 9.13 2.72 -19.19
CA ARG A 93 8.25 1.75 -18.52
C ARG A 93 8.98 0.52 -17.95
N ARG A 94 10.29 0.63 -17.71
CA ARG A 94 11.12 -0.44 -17.13
C ARG A 94 11.64 -0.08 -15.75
N PHE A 95 11.85 1.21 -15.49
CA PHE A 95 12.35 1.69 -14.21
C PHE A 95 11.39 2.73 -13.66
N PHE A 96 10.87 2.46 -12.47
CA PHE A 96 9.89 3.30 -11.79
C PHE A 96 10.46 3.74 -10.45
N VAL A 97 10.34 5.03 -10.15
CA VAL A 97 10.82 5.62 -8.90
C VAL A 97 9.73 6.51 -8.32
N LYS A 98 9.52 6.40 -7.01
CA LYS A 98 8.56 7.20 -6.25
C LYS A 98 9.28 7.76 -5.05
N ALA A 99 9.36 9.08 -4.98
CA ALA A 99 9.84 9.77 -3.79
C ALA A 99 8.64 10.29 -3.00
N SER A 100 8.65 10.09 -1.69
CA SER A 100 7.59 10.48 -0.77
C SER A 100 8.19 11.24 0.41
N THR A 101 7.49 12.26 0.89
CA THR A 101 7.85 13.05 2.07
C THR A 101 6.63 13.39 2.90
N GLY A 102 6.81 13.56 4.20
CA GLY A 102 5.76 13.96 5.13
C GLY A 102 5.60 12.97 6.28
N LEU A 103 4.36 12.79 6.74
CA LEU A 103 3.98 11.85 7.79
C LEU A 103 3.46 10.56 7.16
N PHE A 104 4.17 9.46 7.38
CA PHE A 104 3.85 8.11 6.96
C PHE A 104 3.07 7.34 8.04
N SER A 105 2.58 6.17 7.66
CA SER A 105 1.94 5.24 8.61
C SER A 105 2.88 4.88 9.77
N MET A 106 2.32 4.42 10.89
CA MET A 106 3.06 4.09 12.12
C MET A 106 3.77 5.29 12.75
N GLU A 107 3.21 6.50 12.60
CA GLU A 107 3.71 7.73 13.23
C GLU A 107 5.17 8.04 12.83
N ARG A 108 5.54 7.73 11.58
CA ARG A 108 6.86 8.02 11.03
C ARG A 108 6.82 9.28 10.20
N TYR A 109 7.85 10.11 10.26
CA TYR A 109 7.98 11.24 9.35
C TYR A 109 9.36 11.25 8.71
N GLY A 110 9.46 11.75 7.47
CA GLY A 110 10.75 11.88 6.80
C GLY A 110 10.66 11.75 5.29
N LEU A 111 11.67 11.10 4.72
CA LEU A 111 11.83 10.87 3.29
C LEU A 111 11.84 9.38 2.98
N ASP A 112 11.13 8.97 1.93
CA ASP A 112 11.07 7.59 1.45
C ASP A 112 11.21 7.58 -0.08
N VAL A 113 12.02 6.65 -0.58
CA VAL A 113 12.23 6.41 -1.99
C VAL A 113 11.98 4.94 -2.28
N LYS A 114 11.02 4.69 -3.16
CA LYS A 114 10.64 3.37 -3.67
C LYS A 114 11.07 3.27 -5.13
N ALA A 115 11.75 2.19 -5.47
CA ALA A 115 12.18 1.90 -6.83
C ALA A 115 11.73 0.50 -7.25
N LEU A 116 11.34 0.36 -8.51
CA LEU A 116 11.05 -0.93 -9.14
C LEU A 116 11.68 -0.96 -10.53
N TRP A 117 12.49 -1.97 -10.76
CA TRP A 117 13.09 -2.27 -12.05
C TRP A 117 12.53 -3.57 -12.59
N THR A 118 11.81 -3.51 -13.70
CA THR A 118 11.31 -4.69 -14.40
C THR A 118 12.40 -5.21 -15.33
N ALA A 119 13.07 -6.30 -14.94
CA ALA A 119 14.07 -6.93 -15.78
C ALA A 119 13.41 -7.57 -17.00
N ASN A 120 12.37 -8.39 -16.77
CA ASN A 120 11.62 -9.15 -17.77
C ASN A 120 10.14 -9.29 -17.37
N ASP A 121 9.34 -9.88 -18.26
CA ASP A 121 7.91 -10.19 -18.06
C ASP A 121 7.56 -11.06 -16.83
N TRP A 122 8.57 -11.73 -16.25
CA TRP A 122 8.41 -12.61 -15.08
C TRP A 122 9.27 -12.20 -13.89
N LEU A 123 10.23 -11.27 -14.04
CA LEU A 123 11.17 -10.88 -12.98
C LEU A 123 11.24 -9.36 -12.84
N ALA A 124 11.07 -8.86 -11.62
CA ALA A 124 11.33 -7.48 -11.25
C ALA A 124 12.14 -7.41 -9.96
N LEU A 125 12.94 -6.37 -9.80
CA LEU A 125 13.65 -6.05 -8.57
C LEU A 125 13.05 -4.80 -7.95
N ASP A 126 12.85 -4.82 -6.64
CA ASP A 126 12.32 -3.70 -5.90
C ASP A 126 13.24 -3.28 -4.76
N ALA A 127 13.28 -1.98 -4.50
CA ALA A 127 14.02 -1.42 -3.38
C ALA A 127 13.21 -0.30 -2.73
N GLN A 128 13.27 -0.22 -1.42
CA GLN A 128 12.70 0.86 -0.62
C GLN A 128 13.77 1.34 0.36
N VAL A 129 14.09 2.62 0.30
CA VAL A 129 15.01 3.27 1.24
C VAL A 129 14.29 4.46 1.83
N GLY A 130 14.30 4.58 3.14
CA GLY A 130 13.77 5.77 3.77
C GLY A 130 14.49 6.16 5.03
N TRP A 131 14.56 7.47 5.20
CA TRP A 131 15.21 8.15 6.29
C TRP A 131 14.11 8.82 7.11
N THR A 132 13.85 8.27 8.30
CA THR A 132 12.66 8.58 9.09
C THR A 132 13.00 8.88 10.55
N GLY A 133 12.16 9.70 11.17
CA GLY A 133 12.05 9.88 12.62
C GLY A 133 10.68 9.39 13.10
N PHE A 134 10.49 9.32 14.41
CA PHE A 134 9.20 9.11 15.04
C PHE A 134 8.55 10.47 15.31
N CYS A 135 7.27 10.64 15.01
CA CYS A 135 6.52 11.78 15.51
C CYS A 135 5.14 11.34 15.98
N SER A 136 4.96 11.28 17.30
CA SER A 136 3.69 10.86 17.88
C SER A 136 2.79 12.05 18.11
N MET A 137 1.64 12.05 17.46
CA MET A 137 0.56 13.01 17.74
C MET A 137 -0.32 12.57 18.92
N ALA A 138 -0.08 11.39 19.50
CA ALA A 138 -0.91 10.82 20.57
C ALA A 138 -0.51 11.31 21.98
N VAL A 139 0.76 11.67 22.17
CA VAL A 139 1.33 12.18 23.43
C VAL A 139 2.21 13.40 23.08
N ASP A 140 1.68 14.59 23.32
CA ASP A 140 2.41 15.88 23.35
C ASP A 140 3.16 16.36 22.09
N TRP A 141 2.87 15.82 20.90
CA TRP A 141 3.51 16.23 19.63
C TRP A 141 5.05 16.14 19.70
N ASP A 142 5.56 15.06 20.30
CA ASP A 142 7.00 14.84 20.36
C ASP A 142 7.50 14.24 19.04
N CYS A 143 8.39 14.97 18.36
CA CYS A 143 9.07 14.50 17.17
C CYS A 143 10.55 14.22 17.49
N SER A 144 10.98 12.97 17.30
CA SER A 144 12.38 12.57 17.43
C SER A 144 13.22 13.09 16.27
N LYS A 145 14.55 13.13 16.42
CA LYS A 145 15.47 13.41 15.30
C LYS A 145 15.33 12.36 14.17
N LEU A 146 15.63 12.80 12.94
CA LEU A 146 15.71 11.96 11.73
C LEU A 146 17.02 11.14 11.74
N GLU A 147 17.03 10.02 12.45
CA GLU A 147 18.23 9.19 12.59
C GLU A 147 18.01 7.74 12.10
N GLN A 148 16.76 7.33 11.84
CA GLN A 148 16.46 5.95 11.46
C GLN A 148 16.50 5.78 9.94
N LEU A 149 17.52 5.06 9.48
CA LEU A 149 17.64 4.62 8.09
C LEU A 149 17.10 3.18 7.96
N ALA A 150 16.03 3.03 7.18
CA ALA A 150 15.50 1.74 6.75
C ALA A 150 15.81 1.55 5.27
N ALA A 151 16.28 0.37 4.90
CA ALA A 151 16.63 0.01 3.54
C ALA A 151 16.32 -1.47 3.29
N VAL A 152 15.37 -1.73 2.41
CA VAL A 152 14.93 -3.08 2.05
C VAL A 152 15.05 -3.24 0.54
N GLY A 153 15.61 -4.36 0.10
CA GLY A 153 15.72 -4.73 -1.31
C GLY A 153 15.15 -6.13 -1.53
N GLY A 154 14.66 -6.40 -2.73
CA GLY A 154 14.06 -7.68 -3.03
C GLY A 154 13.88 -7.99 -4.51
N ALA A 155 13.49 -9.23 -4.76
CA ALA A 155 13.13 -9.75 -6.05
C ALA A 155 11.68 -10.21 -6.05
N ARG A 156 11.00 -10.01 -7.19
CA ARG A 156 9.63 -10.42 -7.44
C ARG A 156 9.58 -11.28 -8.68
N VAL A 157 9.05 -12.49 -8.54
CA VAL A 157 8.86 -13.45 -9.63
C VAL A 157 7.37 -13.61 -9.89
N TYR A 158 6.93 -13.38 -11.12
CA TYR A 158 5.53 -13.47 -11.50
C TYR A 158 5.28 -14.56 -12.54
N LEU A 159 4.42 -15.52 -12.18
CA LEU A 159 4.01 -16.62 -13.04
C LEU A 159 2.70 -16.27 -13.76
N ASN A 160 2.83 -15.76 -14.99
CA ASN A 160 1.71 -15.29 -15.81
C ASN A 160 0.60 -16.34 -16.04
N ARG A 161 0.92 -17.64 -16.13
CA ARG A 161 -0.07 -18.69 -16.41
C ARG A 161 -1.07 -18.91 -15.27
N VAL A 162 -0.64 -18.70 -14.03
CA VAL A 162 -1.44 -18.99 -12.82
C VAL A 162 -1.75 -17.74 -11.98
N ASN A 163 -1.25 -16.57 -12.41
CA ASN A 163 -1.33 -15.30 -11.71
C ASN A 163 -0.80 -15.38 -10.27
N THR A 164 0.38 -15.98 -10.12
CA THR A 164 1.04 -16.14 -8.83
C THR A 164 2.31 -15.31 -8.79
N GLU A 165 2.50 -14.53 -7.74
CA GLU A 165 3.67 -13.73 -7.46
C GLU A 165 4.42 -14.28 -6.25
N PHE A 166 5.72 -14.47 -6.38
CA PHE A 166 6.64 -14.74 -5.28
C PHE A 166 7.47 -13.48 -5.03
N ARG A 167 7.54 -13.05 -3.78
CA ARG A 167 8.38 -11.93 -3.36
C ARG A 167 9.36 -12.39 -2.31
N LEU A 168 10.61 -11.99 -2.48
CA LEU A 168 11.65 -12.17 -1.48
C LEU A 168 12.27 -10.82 -1.22
N ARG A 169 12.16 -10.33 0.01
CA ARG A 169 12.74 -9.06 0.46
C ARG A 169 13.65 -9.29 1.64
N GLY A 170 14.73 -8.54 1.71
CA GLY A 170 15.64 -8.55 2.84
C GLY A 170 16.30 -7.19 3.02
N GLY A 171 16.71 -6.90 4.25
CA GLY A 171 17.42 -5.69 4.58
C GLY A 171 17.10 -5.20 5.98
N ARG A 172 17.37 -3.91 6.20
CA ARG A 172 17.14 -3.24 7.46
C ARG A 172 15.75 -2.61 7.45
N PHE A 173 14.86 -3.15 8.28
CA PHE A 173 13.48 -2.68 8.38
C PHE A 173 13.35 -1.47 9.31
N MET A 174 12.11 -0.99 9.52
CA MET A 174 11.81 0.27 10.21
C MET A 174 12.37 0.34 11.64
N TYR A 175 12.47 -0.80 12.34
CA TYR A 175 13.02 -0.84 13.71
C TYR A 175 14.52 -1.13 13.74
N SER A 176 15.21 -0.92 12.60
CA SER A 176 16.62 -1.27 12.43
C SER A 176 16.92 -2.75 12.63
N ASP A 177 15.91 -3.61 12.56
CA ASP A 177 16.06 -5.05 12.55
C ASP A 177 16.46 -5.52 11.16
N LEU A 178 17.48 -6.39 11.10
CA LEU A 178 17.80 -7.11 9.88
C LEU A 178 16.80 -8.26 9.77
N ALA A 179 16.05 -8.28 8.68
CA ALA A 179 15.07 -9.31 8.45
C ALA A 179 15.02 -9.73 6.99
N VAL A 180 14.48 -10.92 6.77
CA VAL A 180 14.15 -11.47 5.46
C VAL A 180 12.69 -11.89 5.47
N GLN A 181 11.95 -11.55 4.42
CA GLN A 181 10.55 -11.85 4.24
C GLN A 181 10.33 -12.51 2.88
N GLY A 182 9.73 -13.69 2.90
CA GLY A 182 9.25 -14.40 1.72
C GLY A 182 7.73 -14.39 1.67
N GLU A 183 7.16 -14.07 0.51
CA GLU A 183 5.72 -14.06 0.28
C GLU A 183 5.38 -14.83 -0.99
N ALA A 184 4.30 -15.61 -0.93
CA ALA A 184 3.69 -16.24 -2.11
C ALA A 184 2.23 -15.81 -2.19
N MET A 185 1.87 -15.11 -3.25
CA MET A 185 0.56 -14.50 -3.46
C MET A 185 -0.06 -14.97 -4.75
N ARG A 186 -1.33 -15.36 -4.72
CA ARG A 186 -2.12 -15.64 -5.91
C ARG A 186 -3.17 -14.55 -6.12
N HIS A 187 -3.21 -14.03 -7.33
CA HIS A 187 -4.09 -12.95 -7.73
C HIS A 187 -5.30 -13.49 -8.49
N PHE A 188 -6.48 -13.20 -7.95
CA PHE A 188 -7.78 -13.39 -8.59
C PHE A 188 -8.30 -12.04 -9.10
N ARG A 189 -9.46 -12.06 -9.76
CA ARG A 189 -10.02 -10.88 -10.43
C ARG A 189 -10.21 -9.67 -9.49
N HIS A 190 -10.67 -9.87 -8.26
CA HIS A 190 -10.92 -8.80 -7.28
C HIS A 190 -10.36 -9.12 -5.88
N CYS A 191 -9.52 -10.16 -5.79
CA CYS A 191 -8.98 -10.64 -4.53
C CYS A 191 -7.55 -11.14 -4.75
N THR A 192 -6.69 -10.98 -3.77
CA THR A 192 -5.38 -11.61 -3.69
C THR A 192 -5.31 -12.37 -2.38
N VAL A 193 -4.90 -13.62 -2.43
CA VAL A 193 -4.64 -14.43 -1.23
C VAL A 193 -3.17 -14.83 -1.25
N GLY A 194 -2.49 -14.69 -0.13
CA GLY A 194 -1.10 -15.10 -0.01
C GLY A 194 -0.73 -15.58 1.37
N VAL A 195 0.40 -16.27 1.42
CA VAL A 195 1.08 -16.66 2.65
C VAL A 195 2.41 -15.94 2.71
N TYR A 196 2.86 -15.65 3.93
CA TYR A 196 4.17 -15.06 4.14
C TYR A 196 4.87 -15.76 5.30
N ALA A 197 6.19 -15.79 5.20
CA ALA A 197 7.09 -16.17 6.28
C ALA A 197 8.18 -15.09 6.37
N GLN A 198 8.58 -14.76 7.58
CA GLN A 198 9.63 -13.80 7.85
C GLN A 198 10.53 -14.33 8.96
N TYR A 199 11.78 -13.91 8.90
CA TYR A 199 12.76 -14.13 9.93
C TYR A 199 13.43 -12.79 10.24
N SER A 200 13.46 -12.41 11.51
CA SER A 200 14.10 -11.18 11.99
C SER A 200 15.00 -11.51 13.17
N ASP A 201 16.12 -10.79 13.30
CA ASP A 201 17.06 -10.97 14.42
C ASP A 201 16.41 -10.73 15.79
N TYR A 202 15.37 -9.88 15.86
CA TYR A 202 14.66 -9.57 17.10
C TYR A 202 13.38 -10.39 17.29
N GLY A 203 12.55 -10.48 16.26
CA GLY A 203 11.22 -11.14 16.33
C GLY A 203 11.24 -12.63 16.03
N GLN A 204 12.41 -13.19 15.72
CA GLN A 204 12.61 -14.58 15.31
C GLN A 204 11.71 -14.95 14.11
N GLU A 205 11.30 -16.21 14.00
CA GLU A 205 10.44 -16.71 12.94
C GLU A 205 8.99 -16.24 13.13
N ASN A 206 8.37 -15.81 12.04
CA ASN A 206 6.94 -15.50 12.04
C ASN A 206 6.34 -15.84 10.68
N TYR A 207 5.09 -16.28 10.67
CA TYR A 207 4.37 -16.64 9.46
C TYR A 207 2.89 -16.30 9.59
N GLY A 208 2.23 -16.24 8.44
CA GLY A 208 0.81 -15.94 8.40
C GLY A 208 0.27 -15.88 6.99
N PHE A 209 -0.91 -15.30 6.86
CA PHE A 209 -1.57 -15.14 5.57
C PHE A 209 -2.10 -13.73 5.40
N LYS A 210 -2.24 -13.34 4.13
CA LYS A 210 -2.72 -12.03 3.70
C LYS A 210 -3.87 -12.24 2.73
N VAL A 211 -4.95 -11.50 2.94
CA VAL A 211 -6.06 -11.41 2.00
C VAL A 211 -6.27 -9.94 1.66
N VAL A 212 -6.18 -9.60 0.37
CA VAL A 212 -6.44 -8.26 -0.14
C VAL A 212 -7.65 -8.34 -1.05
N MET A 213 -8.76 -7.75 -0.65
CA MET A 213 -10.02 -7.74 -1.39
C MET A 213 -10.33 -6.35 -1.90
N MET A 214 -10.68 -6.22 -3.18
CA MET A 214 -11.09 -4.95 -3.77
C MET A 214 -12.57 -4.71 -3.52
N ILE A 215 -12.90 -3.57 -2.92
CA ILE A 215 -14.27 -3.28 -2.45
C ILE A 215 -15.08 -2.62 -3.59
N PRO A 216 -16.32 -3.07 -3.86
CA PRO A 216 -17.21 -2.37 -4.78
C PRO A 216 -17.55 -0.95 -4.30
N PRO A 217 -17.92 -0.01 -5.19
CA PRO A 217 -18.28 -0.23 -6.59
C PRO A 217 -17.08 -0.29 -7.54
N TYR A 218 -17.07 -1.32 -8.41
CA TYR A 218 -16.03 -1.51 -9.44
C TYR A 218 -16.14 -0.53 -10.62
N LYS A 219 -17.32 0.09 -10.82
CA LYS A 219 -17.51 1.16 -11.81
C LYS A 219 -17.53 2.51 -11.11
N ARG A 220 -16.48 3.30 -11.30
CA ARG A 220 -16.28 4.59 -10.62
C ARG A 220 -16.60 5.77 -11.52
N SER A 221 -17.00 6.89 -10.93
CA SER A 221 -17.21 8.14 -11.64
C SER A 221 -15.90 8.67 -12.24
N ALA A 222 -15.97 9.30 -13.41
CA ALA A 222 -14.85 10.03 -14.03
C ALA A 222 -14.77 11.51 -13.60
N ARG A 223 -15.59 11.95 -12.63
CA ARG A 223 -15.60 13.33 -12.11
C ARG A 223 -14.25 13.74 -11.52
N LYS A 224 -13.97 15.05 -11.57
CA LYS A 224 -12.78 15.67 -10.98
C LYS A 224 -12.70 15.48 -9.46
N VAL A 225 -13.84 15.58 -8.77
CA VAL A 225 -13.97 15.28 -7.34
C VAL A 225 -14.84 14.04 -7.19
N ARG A 226 -14.35 13.04 -6.46
CA ARG A 226 -15.02 11.74 -6.30
C ARG A 226 -15.13 11.36 -4.84
N PHE A 227 -16.34 10.97 -4.46
CA PHE A 227 -16.60 10.34 -3.17
C PHE A 227 -16.74 8.84 -3.38
N ARG A 228 -15.98 8.03 -2.63
CA ARG A 228 -15.96 6.58 -2.77
C ARG A 228 -15.60 5.89 -1.45
N PRO A 229 -15.96 4.61 -1.26
CA PRO A 229 -15.32 3.83 -0.20
C PRO A 229 -13.80 3.68 -0.47
N ALA A 230 -13.06 3.25 0.55
CA ALA A 230 -11.70 2.74 0.38
C ALA A 230 -11.68 1.65 -0.71
N SER A 231 -10.62 1.62 -1.50
CA SER A 231 -10.54 0.75 -2.67
C SER A 231 -10.32 -0.71 -2.31
N ASN A 232 -9.72 -0.97 -1.17
CA ASN A 232 -9.38 -2.31 -0.73
C ASN A 232 -9.69 -2.51 0.75
N PHE A 233 -9.87 -3.78 1.09
CA PHE A 233 -9.83 -4.32 2.43
C PHE A 233 -8.63 -5.26 2.50
N ARG A 234 -7.76 -5.06 3.49
CA ARG A 234 -6.59 -5.92 3.72
C ARG A 234 -6.71 -6.57 5.09
N LEU A 235 -6.63 -7.90 5.10
CA LEU A 235 -6.52 -8.71 6.29
C LEU A 235 -5.15 -9.35 6.32
N THR A 236 -4.40 -9.14 7.40
CA THR A 236 -3.13 -9.82 7.66
C THR A 236 -3.29 -10.58 8.96
N TYR A 237 -3.19 -11.90 8.90
CA TYR A 237 -3.09 -12.74 10.08
C TYR A 237 -1.62 -13.03 10.36
N ASN A 238 -1.25 -12.94 11.63
CA ASN A 238 0.12 -13.14 12.12
C ASN A 238 0.06 -14.12 13.29
N GLN A 239 0.76 -15.25 13.19
CA GLN A 239 0.70 -16.31 14.19
C GLN A 239 1.24 -15.87 15.55
N ASN A 240 2.41 -15.23 15.56
CA ASN A 240 3.09 -14.88 16.81
C ASN A 240 2.65 -13.53 17.37
N GLY A 241 1.75 -12.82 16.67
CA GLY A 241 1.19 -11.54 17.10
C GLY A 241 2.23 -10.44 17.33
N ASP A 242 3.46 -10.61 16.84
CA ASP A 242 4.55 -9.64 17.02
C ASP A 242 4.22 -8.33 16.29
N PRO A 243 4.02 -7.23 17.01
CA PRO A 243 3.64 -5.96 16.41
C PRO A 243 4.82 -5.20 15.79
N TYR A 244 6.07 -5.64 15.97
CA TYR A 244 7.25 -4.82 15.70
C TYR A 244 8.26 -5.43 14.73
N SER A 245 8.36 -6.75 14.56
CA SER A 245 9.38 -7.35 13.68
C SER A 245 9.08 -7.32 12.19
N ALA A 246 10.13 -7.08 11.39
CA ALA A 246 10.13 -7.04 9.92
C ALA A 246 9.04 -6.16 9.31
N LYS A 247 8.65 -5.10 10.00
CA LYS A 247 7.63 -4.16 9.53
C LYS A 247 8.24 -3.00 8.77
N MET A 248 7.57 -2.66 7.68
CA MET A 248 7.82 -1.45 6.92
C MET A 248 6.57 -0.57 6.96
N TYR A 249 6.76 0.75 6.93
CA TYR A 249 5.66 1.72 6.87
C TYR A 249 5.15 1.89 5.44
N ASN A 250 3.88 2.31 5.34
CA ASN A 250 3.24 2.68 4.08
C ASN A 250 3.38 4.19 3.82
N THR A 251 3.49 4.57 2.55
CA THR A 251 3.55 5.96 2.10
C THR A 251 2.33 6.40 1.29
N ASP A 252 1.36 5.50 1.10
CA ASP A 252 0.04 5.80 0.56
C ASP A 252 -1.06 5.13 1.41
N PRO A 253 -2.20 5.82 1.70
CA PRO A 253 -3.25 5.29 2.56
C PRO A 253 -3.94 4.00 2.07
N GLU A 254 -3.90 3.74 0.77
CA GLU A 254 -4.49 2.53 0.17
C GLU A 254 -3.40 1.58 -0.35
N GLU A 255 -2.13 1.83 -0.01
CA GLU A 255 -0.99 0.98 -0.39
C GLU A 255 -1.20 -0.46 0.09
N ASN A 256 -1.06 -1.41 -0.85
CA ASN A 256 -1.22 -2.82 -0.58
C ASN A 256 -0.37 -3.66 -1.54
N GLU A 257 -0.24 -4.95 -1.20
CA GLU A 257 0.58 -5.89 -1.92
C GLU A 257 0.06 -6.20 -3.34
N ARG A 258 -1.23 -6.02 -3.62
CA ARG A 258 -1.83 -6.26 -4.94
C ARG A 258 -1.58 -5.11 -5.91
N GLU A 259 -1.80 -3.87 -5.47
CA GLU A 259 -1.68 -2.67 -6.32
C GLU A 259 -0.24 -2.15 -6.38
N GLY A 260 0.59 -2.48 -5.37
CA GLY A 260 1.99 -2.07 -5.32
C GLY A 260 2.17 -0.58 -5.02
N TRP A 261 3.31 -0.03 -5.44
CA TRP A 261 3.74 1.33 -5.08
C TRP A 261 3.41 2.40 -6.11
N PHE A 262 3.23 2.00 -7.37
CA PHE A 262 3.22 2.87 -8.53
C PHE A 262 1.86 2.88 -9.23
N ASP A 263 1.61 3.91 -10.04
CA ASP A 263 0.42 3.95 -10.87
C ASP A 263 0.30 2.73 -11.81
N ARG A 264 -0.75 1.95 -11.56
CA ARG A 264 -1.10 0.74 -12.33
C ARG A 264 -1.27 0.99 -13.82
N SER A 265 -1.71 2.17 -14.23
CA SER A 265 -1.91 2.50 -15.66
C SER A 265 -0.58 2.54 -16.45
N ARG A 266 0.55 2.74 -15.75
CA ARG A 266 1.87 2.86 -16.37
C ARG A 266 2.71 1.61 -16.22
N LEU A 267 2.64 0.96 -15.05
CA LEU A 267 3.37 -0.26 -14.72
C LEU A 267 2.65 -1.50 -15.29
N ASP A 268 3.07 -1.93 -16.48
CA ASP A 268 2.54 -3.13 -17.17
C ASP A 268 3.33 -4.39 -16.77
N TRP A 269 3.32 -4.73 -15.48
CA TRP A 269 4.02 -5.89 -14.93
C TRP A 269 3.23 -6.55 -13.79
N GLY A 270 3.39 -7.86 -13.63
CA GLY A 270 2.77 -8.62 -12.54
C GLY A 270 1.23 -8.59 -12.57
N ALA A 271 0.60 -8.42 -11.41
CA ALA A 271 -0.86 -8.36 -11.27
C ALA A 271 -1.50 -7.21 -12.09
N ASN A 272 -0.73 -6.19 -12.49
CA ASN A 272 -1.24 -5.09 -13.30
C ASN A 272 -1.58 -5.50 -14.74
N ARG A 273 -1.03 -6.63 -15.23
CA ARG A 273 -1.38 -7.20 -16.55
C ARG A 273 -2.77 -7.84 -16.57
N MET A 274 -3.35 -8.11 -15.40
CA MET A 274 -4.73 -8.57 -15.27
C MET A 274 -5.71 -7.43 -15.58
N GLN A 275 -6.95 -7.78 -15.95
CA GLN A 275 -8.01 -6.80 -16.14
C GLN A 275 -8.11 -5.85 -14.93
N PRO A 276 -8.22 -4.52 -15.14
CA PRO A 276 -8.33 -3.57 -14.06
C PRO A 276 -9.53 -3.87 -13.15
N ASP A 277 -9.29 -3.78 -11.84
CA ASP A 277 -10.31 -3.95 -10.80
C ASP A 277 -11.42 -2.89 -10.90
N PHE A 278 -11.01 -1.64 -11.17
CA PHE A 278 -11.90 -0.50 -11.31
C PHE A 278 -11.94 0.01 -12.75
N ARG A 279 -13.16 0.23 -13.25
CA ARG A 279 -13.41 0.86 -14.56
C ARG A 279 -14.07 2.20 -14.34
N MET A 280 -13.71 3.19 -15.17
CA MET A 280 -14.43 4.46 -15.16
C MET A 280 -15.75 4.32 -15.91
N LYS A 281 -16.81 4.93 -15.38
CA LYS A 281 -18.03 5.17 -16.16
C LYS A 281 -17.69 6.26 -17.18
N GLU A 282 -17.85 5.95 -18.46
CA GLU A 282 -17.86 6.98 -19.51
C GLU A 282 -18.87 8.05 -19.11
N GLY A 283 -18.42 9.30 -19.13
CA GLY A 283 -19.20 10.43 -18.63
C GLY A 283 -20.46 10.59 -19.46
N GLY A 284 -21.63 10.34 -18.87
CA GLY A 284 -22.86 10.92 -19.37
C GLY A 284 -22.71 12.43 -19.30
N LYS A 285 -22.75 13.10 -20.47
CA LYS A 285 -22.81 14.55 -20.58
C LYS A 285 -23.92 15.06 -19.65
N ARG A 286 -23.57 15.95 -18.73
CA ARG A 286 -24.50 16.86 -18.06
C ARG A 286 -23.92 18.24 -18.16
#